data_AF-A0A7W0LT53-F1
#
_entry.id   AF-A0A7W0LT53-F1
#
_cell.length_a   1.000
_cell.length_b   1.000
_cell.length_c   1.000
_cell.angle_alpha   90.00
_cell.angle_beta   90.00
_cell.angle_gamma   90.00
#
_symmetry.space_group_name_H-M   'P 1'
#
loop_
_entity.id
_entity.type
_entity.pdbx_description
1 polymer ?
#
loop_
_entity_poly.entity_id
_entity_poly.type
_entity_poly.pdbx_seq_one_letter_code
_entity_poly.pdbx_strand_id
1 'polypeptide(L)' 'MNDRVYIHEVIDVTGHHRADYLHHMTANWSPTAQDERGQLCFGVWSVLGSTGPWPAVVNLWEEGGWDGLAASFGN' A
#
# COMPACT_ATOMS: atom_id res chain seq x y z
N MET A 1 16.30 -6.85 15.78
CA MET A 1 14.84 -7.04 15.88
C MET A 1 14.21 -6.03 14.95
N ASN A 2 13.06 -6.33 14.33
CA ASN A 2 12.37 -5.35 13.48
C ASN A 2 11.37 -4.58 14.34
N ASP A 3 11.54 -3.27 14.43
CA ASP A 3 10.68 -2.38 15.23
C ASP A 3 9.65 -1.63 14.36
N ARG A 4 9.59 -1.95 13.06
CA ARG A 4 8.61 -1.41 12.11
C ARG A 4 7.26 -2.09 12.24
N VAL A 5 6.22 -1.37 11.87
CA VAL A 5 4.86 -1.89 11.74
C VAL A 5 4.45 -1.84 10.28
N TYR A 6 3.71 -2.85 9.82
CA TYR A 6 3.31 -2.95 8.42
C TYR A 6 1.80 -3.01 8.28
N ILE A 7 1.26 -2.27 7.31
CA ILE A 7 -0.14 -2.36 6.90
C ILE A 7 -0.21 -3.18 5.62
N HIS A 8 -0.91 -4.30 5.67
CA HIS A 8 -1.21 -5.14 4.51
C HIS A 8 -2.63 -4.86 4.01
N GLU A 9 -2.74 -4.12 2.91
CA GLU A 9 -4.01 -3.75 2.30
C GLU A 9 -4.30 -4.64 1.10
N VAL A 10 -5.55 -5.12 1.01
CA VAL A 10 -6.07 -5.82 -0.17
C VAL A 10 -7.18 -4.97 -0.76
N ILE A 11 -7.04 -4.62 -2.03
CA ILE A 11 -7.92 -3.72 -2.74
C ILE A 11 -8.57 -4.46 -3.90
N ASP A 12 -9.89 -4.56 -3.86
CA ASP A 12 -10.68 -5.04 -4.99
C ASP A 12 -10.70 -3.97 -6.08
N VAL A 13 -10.35 -4.40 -7.30
CA VAL A 13 -10.29 -3.52 -8.46
C VAL A 13 -11.59 -3.65 -9.26
N THR A 14 -12.08 -2.56 -9.82
CA THR A 14 -13.21 -2.63 -10.77
C THR A 14 -12.68 -2.77 -12.19
N GLY A 15 -13.19 -3.74 -12.94
CA GLY A 15 -12.85 -3.94 -14.35
C GLY A 15 -11.36 -4.25 -14.58
N HIS A 16 -10.74 -3.56 -15.53
CA HIS A 16 -9.35 -3.82 -15.96
C HIS A 16 -8.32 -2.81 -15.45
N HIS A 17 -8.69 -1.98 -14.46
CA HIS A 17 -7.90 -0.82 -14.01
C HIS A 17 -6.77 -1.12 -13.02
N ARG A 18 -6.31 -2.38 -12.90
CA ARG A 18 -5.26 -2.72 -11.92
C ARG A 18 -3.95 -2.00 -12.21
N ALA A 19 -3.59 -1.87 -13.49
CA ALA A 19 -2.36 -1.23 -13.93
C ALA A 19 -2.37 0.26 -13.57
N ASP A 20 -3.51 0.91 -13.78
CA ASP A 20 -3.74 2.31 -13.42
C ASP A 20 -3.58 2.50 -11.89
N TYR A 21 -4.14 1.58 -11.11
CA TYR A 21 -4.01 1.59 -9.65
C TYR A 21 -2.54 1.42 -9.20
N LEU A 22 -1.81 0.44 -9.75
CA LEU A 22 -0.39 0.22 -9.42
C LEU A 22 0.45 1.46 -9.73
N HIS A 23 0.22 2.09 -10.89
CA HIS A 23 0.90 3.33 -11.25
C HIS A 23 0.53 4.47 -10.30
N HIS A 24 -0.74 4.61 -9.95
CA HIS A 24 -1.20 5.59 -8.98
C HIS A 24 -0.50 5.42 -7.62
N MET A 25 -0.43 4.21 -7.08
CA MET A 25 0.20 3.99 -5.78
C MET A 25 1.71 4.21 -5.80
N THR A 26 2.39 3.77 -6.86
CA THR A 26 3.88 3.79 -6.91
C THR A 26 4.48 5.09 -7.40
N ALA A 27 3.90 5.70 -8.43
CA ALA A 27 4.45 6.90 -9.05
C ALA A 27 3.86 8.19 -8.45
N ASN A 28 2.58 8.16 -8.05
CA ASN A 28 1.87 9.36 -7.64
C ASN A 28 1.73 9.47 -6.13
N TRP A 29 1.25 8.42 -5.45
CA TRP A 29 0.94 8.47 -4.03
C TRP A 29 2.16 8.23 -3.12
N SER A 30 3.02 7.27 -3.46
CA SER A 30 4.18 6.90 -2.64
C SER A 30 5.08 8.09 -2.22
N PRO A 31 5.40 9.07 -3.09
CA PRO A 31 6.16 10.25 -2.67
C PRO A 31 5.45 11.08 -1.60
N THR A 32 4.15 11.33 -1.78
CA THR A 32 3.32 12.07 -0.82
C THR A 32 3.19 11.33 0.50
N ALA A 33 2.96 10.01 0.48
CA ALA A 33 2.87 9.19 1.69
C ALA A 33 4.17 9.24 2.52
N GLN A 34 5.33 9.22 1.84
CA GLN A 34 6.62 9.33 2.52
C GLN A 34 6.85 10.72 3.12
N ASP A 35 6.54 11.79 2.39
CA ASP A 35 6.77 13.17 2.81
C ASP A 35 5.82 13.61 3.93
N GLU A 36 4.51 13.33 3.76
CA GLU A 36 3.48 13.82 4.67
C GLU A 36 3.22 12.88 5.86
N ARG A 37 3.47 11.58 5.71
CA ARG A 37 3.09 10.57 6.72
C ARG A 37 4.27 9.75 7.24
N GLY A 38 5.47 9.89 6.66
CA GLY A 38 6.60 9.03 6.98
C GLY A 38 6.35 7.55 6.63
N GLN A 39 5.40 7.30 5.73
CA GLN A 39 4.92 5.97 5.38
C GLN A 39 5.59 5.50 4.08
N LEU A 40 6.33 4.39 4.14
CA LEU A 40 7.05 3.86 3.00
C LEU A 40 6.18 2.87 2.21
N CYS A 41 6.08 3.05 0.89
CA CYS A 41 5.52 2.05 -0.01
C CYS A 41 6.49 0.87 -0.15
N PHE A 42 6.38 -0.11 0.75
CA PHE A 42 7.26 -1.28 0.79
C PHE A 42 7.09 -2.18 -0.44
N GLY A 43 5.87 -2.25 -0.97
CA GLY A 43 5.64 -2.84 -2.28
C GLY A 43 4.17 -2.90 -2.67
N VAL A 44 3.96 -3.16 -3.96
CA VAL A 44 2.62 -3.34 -4.55
C VAL A 44 2.62 -4.54 -5.49
N TRP A 45 1.55 -5.32 -5.48
CA TRP A 45 1.43 -6.54 -6.28
C TRP A 45 0.02 -6.73 -6.82
N SER A 46 -0.09 -7.25 -8.04
CA SER A 46 -1.38 -7.72 -8.57
C SER A 46 -1.63 -9.16 -8.19
N VAL A 47 -2.85 -9.48 -7.76
CA VAL A 47 -3.31 -10.86 -7.68
C VAL A 47 -3.58 -11.36 -9.10
N LEU A 48 -3.09 -12.56 -9.41
CA LEU A 48 -3.39 -13.24 -10.67
C LEU A 48 -4.65 -14.09 -10.48
N GLY A 49 -5.46 -14.22 -11.54
CA GLY A 49 -6.72 -14.98 -11.46
C GLY A 49 -6.59 -16.45 -11.06
N SER A 50 -5.39 -17.02 -11.17
CA SER A 50 -5.08 -18.39 -10.74
C SER A 50 -4.61 -18.49 -9.28
N THR A 51 -4.36 -17.38 -8.60
CA THR A 51 -3.70 -17.36 -7.28
C THR A 51 -4.55 -16.78 -6.16
N GLY A 52 -5.76 -16.26 -6.46
CA GLY A 52 -6.63 -15.70 -5.43
C GLY A 52 -7.77 -14.84 -6.00
N PRO A 53 -8.41 -14.02 -5.15
CA PRO A 53 -9.45 -13.07 -5.56
C PRO A 53 -8.97 -12.18 -6.69
N TRP A 54 -9.76 -12.12 -7.77
CA TRP A 54 -9.41 -11.34 -8.95
C TRP A 54 -10.63 -10.58 -9.47
N PRO A 55 -10.45 -9.30 -9.89
CA PRO A 55 -9.20 -8.54 -9.89
C PRO A 55 -8.94 -7.85 -8.54
N ALA A 56 -7.74 -8.04 -7.98
CA ALA A 56 -7.31 -7.40 -6.74
C ALA A 56 -5.83 -7.00 -6.76
N VAL A 57 -5.47 -6.03 -5.92
CA VAL A 57 -4.08 -5.57 -5.68
C VAL A 57 -3.78 -5.63 -4.19
N VAL A 58 -2.52 -5.89 -3.86
CA VAL A 58 -1.99 -5.80 -2.50
C VAL A 58 -1.04 -4.62 -2.41
N ASN A 59 -1.22 -3.76 -1.41
CA ASN A 59 -0.22 -2.78 -1.00
C ASN A 59 0.36 -3.19 0.35
N LEU A 60 1.67 -3.04 0.51
CA LEU A 60 2.33 -3.17 1.81
C LEU A 60 3.00 -1.83 2.14
N TRP A 61 2.58 -1.25 3.27
CA TRP A 61 3.13 -0.02 3.80
C TRP A 61 3.99 -0.32 5.01
N GLU A 62 5.11 0.37 5.16
CA GLU A 62 5.97 0.32 6.34
C GLU A 62 5.87 1.64 7.10
N GLU A 63 5.63 1.54 8.40
CA GLU A 63 5.52 2.66 9.33
C GLU A 63 6.70 2.68 10.32
N GLY A 64 6.97 3.87 10.87
CA GLY A 64 7.94 4.12 11.95
C GLY A 64 7.57 3.55 13.32
N GLY A 65 7.06 2.31 13.38
CA GLY A 65 6.55 1.68 14.60
C GLY A 65 5.09 2.02 14.90
N TRP A 66 4.63 1.69 16.10
CA TRP A 66 3.24 1.92 16.51
C TRP A 66 2.86 3.41 16.60
N ASP A 67 3.78 4.26 17.05
CA ASP A 67 3.56 5.70 17.11
C ASP A 67 3.45 6.31 15.70
N GLY A 68 4.29 5.84 14.77
CA GLY A 68 4.21 6.23 13.35
C GLY A 68 2.88 5.83 12.72
N LEU A 69 2.43 4.60 12.98
CA LEU A 69 1.12 4.12 12.54
C LEU A 69 -0.03 4.97 13.14
N ALA A 70 0.03 5.29 14.43
CA ALA A 70 -1.01 6.10 15.07
C ALA A 70 -1.07 7.51 14.46
N ALA A 71 0.10 8.11 14.17
CA ALA A 71 0.19 9.41 13.52
C ALA A 71 -0.35 9.38 12.09
N SER A 72 -0.14 8.31 11.32
CA SER A 72 -0.61 8.21 9.93
C SER A 72 -2.15 8.19 9.80
N PHE A 73 -2.87 7.88 10.88
CA PHE A 73 -4.34 7.98 10.96
C PHE A 73 -4.87 9.30 11.55
N GLY A 74 -3.99 10.21 11.99
CA GLY A 74 -4.34 11.35 12.84
C GLY A 74 -5.07 12.52 12.18
N ASN A 75 -5.05 12.65 10.85
CA ASN A 75 -5.44 13.83 10.06
C ASN A 75 -4.65 15.11 10.35
#